data_AF-A0A969HIC4-F1
#
_entry.id   AF-A0A969HIC4-F1
#
_cell.length_a   1.000
_cell.length_b   1.000
_cell.length_c   1.000
_cell.angle_alpha   90.00
_cell.angle_beta   90.00
_cell.angle_gamma   90.00
#
_symmetry.space_group_name_H-M   'P 1'
#
loop_
_entity.id
_entity.type
_entity.pdbx_description
1 polymer ?
#
loop_
_entity_poly.entity_id
_entity_poly.type
_entity_poly.pdbx_seq_one_letter_code
_entity_poly.pdbx_strand_id
1 'polypeptide(L)'
;MDSTLTASDQNPTTLVESFYQTLPPEFRRYLEGTQVVRDSFDLPVGLTPRELVWALNKAKLYRYYPSQPLTRPRHPTPLLLVYALINKPYIFDLRPGRSFIEFMVNQGFDLYLLDWGAPGPEDRSIRFDDYASDYLPRAVRKMLRVSGAREFSMLGYCIGATLATLYAALYPQAPLRNLILLTAPLDFSGARTACLACGWTSVLWMWTKW
;
A
#
# COMPACT_ATOMS: atom_id res chain seq x y z
N MET A 1 -13.06 -60.90 7.62
CA MET A 1 -12.04 -60.60 6.60
C MET A 1 -12.26 -59.16 6.21
N ASP A 2 -11.30 -58.35 6.64
CA ASP A 2 -11.27 -56.89 6.66
C ASP A 2 -10.55 -56.38 5.40
N SER A 3 -10.94 -55.21 4.87
CA SER A 3 -10.07 -54.24 4.17
C SER A 3 -10.85 -53.20 3.35
N THR A 4 -11.11 -52.07 4.02
CA THR A 4 -10.72 -50.70 3.59
C THR A 4 -11.14 -50.16 2.22
N LEU A 5 -12.10 -49.23 2.28
CA LEU A 5 -12.19 -48.06 1.41
C LEU A 5 -10.89 -47.25 1.47
N THR A 6 -10.16 -47.13 0.37
CA THR A 6 -9.02 -46.19 0.24
C THR A 6 -9.41 -45.04 -0.68
N ALA A 7 -9.63 -43.87 -0.08
CA ALA A 7 -9.63 -42.59 -0.75
C ALA A 7 -8.18 -42.21 -1.07
N SER A 8 -7.77 -42.26 -2.33
CA SER A 8 -6.53 -41.61 -2.79
C SER A 8 -6.47 -41.55 -4.32
N ASP A 9 -6.86 -40.40 -4.88
CA ASP A 9 -6.18 -39.80 -6.05
C ASP A 9 -6.88 -38.48 -6.42
N GLN A 10 -6.57 -37.42 -5.69
CA GLN A 10 -6.82 -36.06 -6.13
C GLN A 10 -5.50 -35.30 -6.13
N ASN A 11 -4.83 -35.34 -7.30
CA ASN A 11 -3.64 -34.55 -7.55
C ASN A 11 -4.07 -33.06 -7.60
N PRO A 12 -3.53 -32.16 -6.75
CA PRO A 12 -4.06 -30.79 -6.59
C PRO A 12 -4.00 -29.94 -7.88
N THR A 13 -3.16 -30.32 -8.84
CA THR A 13 -3.02 -29.61 -10.13
C THR A 13 -4.25 -29.76 -11.03
N THR A 14 -4.90 -30.93 -11.04
CA THR A 14 -6.07 -31.19 -11.92
C THR A 14 -7.35 -30.51 -11.42
N LEU A 15 -7.48 -30.29 -10.11
CA LEU A 15 -8.59 -29.53 -9.52
C LEU A 15 -8.49 -28.04 -9.85
N VAL A 16 -7.28 -27.50 -9.87
CA VAL A 16 -7.02 -26.12 -10.23
C VAL A 16 -7.25 -25.89 -11.73
N GLU A 17 -6.79 -26.80 -12.58
CA GLU A 17 -7.02 -26.73 -14.04
C GLU A 17 -8.50 -26.84 -14.41
N SER A 18 -9.24 -27.76 -13.79
CA SER A 18 -10.69 -27.90 -14.02
C SER A 18 -11.49 -26.69 -13.51
N PHE A 19 -11.02 -26.03 -12.45
CA PHE A 19 -11.57 -24.75 -11.98
C PHE A 19 -11.30 -23.60 -12.97
N TYR A 20 -10.11 -23.52 -13.57
CA TYR A 20 -9.81 -22.52 -14.61
C TYR A 20 -10.64 -22.73 -15.89
N GLN A 21 -10.92 -23.99 -16.23
CA GLN A 21 -11.75 -24.36 -17.39
C GLN A 21 -13.25 -24.05 -17.20
N THR A 22 -13.71 -23.92 -15.96
CA THR A 22 -15.12 -23.62 -15.64
C THR A 22 -15.43 -22.12 -15.53
N LEU A 23 -14.41 -21.26 -15.60
CA LEU A 23 -14.59 -19.81 -15.57
C LEU A 23 -15.09 -19.24 -16.92
N PRO A 24 -15.95 -18.20 -16.90
CA PRO A 24 -16.41 -17.53 -18.12
C PRO A 24 -15.25 -17.01 -18.98
N PRO A 25 -15.38 -16.99 -20.33
CA PRO A 25 -14.29 -16.61 -21.24
C PRO A 25 -13.69 -15.22 -20.98
N GLU A 26 -14.51 -14.25 -20.54
CA GLU A 26 -14.02 -12.92 -20.14
C GLU A 26 -13.12 -12.95 -18.90
N PHE A 27 -13.43 -13.81 -17.93
CA PHE A 27 -12.67 -13.94 -16.70
C PHE A 27 -11.36 -14.70 -16.94
N ARG A 28 -11.37 -15.68 -17.86
CA ARG A 28 -10.16 -16.37 -18.31
C ARG A 28 -9.19 -15.42 -19.00
N ARG A 29 -9.66 -14.55 -19.91
CA ARG A 29 -8.81 -13.51 -20.53
C ARG A 29 -8.25 -12.51 -19.53
N TYR A 30 -9.02 -12.13 -18.50
CA TYR A 30 -8.53 -11.28 -17.42
C TYR A 30 -7.41 -11.97 -16.62
N LEU A 31 -7.60 -13.25 -16.27
CA LEU A 31 -6.61 -14.04 -15.57
C LEU A 31 -5.36 -14.30 -16.41
N GLU A 32 -5.51 -14.67 -17.68
CA GLU A 32 -4.41 -14.82 -18.64
C GLU A 32 -3.66 -13.49 -18.82
N GLY A 33 -4.37 -12.36 -18.94
CA GLY A 33 -3.77 -11.04 -18.97
C GLY A 33 -2.99 -10.72 -17.68
N THR A 34 -3.52 -11.10 -16.52
CA THR A 34 -2.80 -10.94 -15.25
C THR A 34 -1.63 -11.91 -15.10
N GLN A 35 -1.68 -13.10 -15.71
CA GLN A 35 -0.59 -14.08 -15.72
C GLN A 35 0.54 -13.65 -16.66
N VAL A 36 0.24 -13.14 -17.86
CA VAL A 36 1.25 -12.57 -18.78
C VAL A 36 1.92 -11.34 -18.15
N VAL A 37 1.16 -10.52 -17.42
CA VAL A 37 1.72 -9.43 -16.60
C VAL A 37 2.55 -10.00 -15.44
N ARG A 38 2.09 -11.08 -14.78
CA ARG A 38 2.80 -11.79 -13.71
C ARG A 38 4.17 -12.34 -14.15
N ASP A 39 4.22 -12.94 -15.33
CA ASP A 39 5.43 -13.54 -15.91
C ASP A 39 6.39 -12.49 -16.47
N SER A 40 5.91 -11.26 -16.70
CA SER A 40 6.75 -10.10 -17.05
C SER A 40 7.49 -9.48 -15.86
N PHE A 41 7.29 -9.95 -14.62
CA PHE A 41 7.89 -9.40 -13.39
C PHE A 41 9.23 -10.01 -12.96
N ASP A 42 9.88 -10.85 -13.77
CA ASP A 42 11.26 -11.32 -13.47
C ASP A 42 12.35 -10.23 -13.65
N LEU A 43 11.93 -8.96 -13.75
CA LEU A 43 12.81 -7.80 -13.79
C LEU A 43 12.90 -7.18 -12.40
N PRO A 44 14.12 -6.81 -11.94
CA PRO A 44 14.31 -6.27 -10.60
C PRO A 44 13.54 -4.95 -10.42
N VAL A 45 12.56 -4.96 -9.50
CA VAL A 45 11.79 -3.78 -9.06
C VAL A 45 12.20 -3.38 -7.64
N GLY A 46 11.87 -2.17 -7.21
CA GLY A 46 12.15 -1.73 -5.84
C GLY A 46 13.63 -1.42 -5.57
N LEU A 47 14.33 -0.91 -6.59
CA LEU A 47 15.79 -0.70 -6.56
C LEU A 47 16.22 0.59 -5.86
N THR A 48 15.29 1.47 -5.45
CA THR A 48 15.68 2.69 -4.75
C THR A 48 16.29 2.34 -3.39
N PRO A 49 17.48 2.85 -3.05
CA PRO A 49 18.14 2.57 -1.78
C PRO A 49 17.22 2.85 -0.59
N ARG A 50 17.08 1.88 0.31
CA ARG A 50 16.20 1.99 1.47
C ARG A 50 16.72 1.24 2.68
N GLU A 51 16.29 1.70 3.84
CA GLU A 51 16.61 1.12 5.14
C GLU A 51 15.32 0.78 5.89
N LEU A 52 15.30 -0.37 6.57
CA LEU A 52 14.22 -0.73 7.47
C LEU A 52 14.37 0.02 8.79
N VAL A 53 13.43 0.92 9.10
CA VAL A 53 13.48 1.74 10.32
C VAL A 53 12.54 1.24 11.42
N TRP A 54 11.50 0.49 11.06
CA TRP A 54 10.53 -0.07 12.00
C TRP A 54 9.90 -1.34 11.44
N ALA A 55 9.53 -2.26 12.32
CA ALA A 55 8.68 -3.40 11.96
C ALA A 55 7.75 -3.75 13.12
N LEU A 56 6.56 -4.23 12.77
CA LEU A 56 5.60 -4.87 13.68
C LEU A 56 4.87 -5.96 12.91
N ASN A 57 5.03 -7.21 13.34
CA ASN A 57 4.57 -8.38 12.59
C ASN A 57 5.12 -8.33 11.15
N LYS A 58 4.24 -8.30 10.15
CA LYS A 58 4.61 -8.20 8.73
C LYS A 58 4.74 -6.77 8.23
N ALA A 59 4.23 -5.80 8.99
CA ALA A 59 4.31 -4.40 8.63
C ALA A 59 5.74 -3.87 8.85
N LYS A 60 6.25 -3.13 7.87
CA LYS A 60 7.61 -2.60 7.81
C LYS A 60 7.55 -1.14 7.35
N LEU A 61 8.27 -0.27 8.06
CA LEU A 61 8.51 1.10 7.65
C LEU A 61 9.90 1.19 7.05
N TYR A 62 9.96 1.63 5.80
CA TYR A 62 11.21 1.86 5.09
C TYR A 62 11.47 3.36 4.96
N ARG A 63 12.71 3.78 5.19
CA ARG A 63 13.20 5.11 4.82
C ARG A 63 13.99 5.00 3.52
N TYR A 64 13.70 5.86 2.55
CA TYR A 64 14.36 5.85 1.26
C TYR A 64 15.45 6.91 1.17
N TYR A 65 16.48 6.63 0.38
CA TYR A 65 17.63 7.49 0.17
C TYR A 65 17.84 7.74 -1.33
N PRO A 66 18.31 8.94 -1.71
CA PRO A 66 18.60 9.25 -3.10
C PRO A 66 19.80 8.43 -3.59
N SER A 67 19.70 7.93 -4.82
CA SER A 67 20.80 7.20 -5.49
C SER A 67 21.92 8.13 -5.97
N GLN A 68 21.66 9.42 -6.05
CA GLN A 68 22.58 10.45 -6.53
C GLN A 68 22.70 11.59 -5.51
N PRO A 69 23.79 12.37 -5.51
CA PRO A 69 23.89 13.57 -4.70
C PRO A 69 22.72 14.51 -4.97
N LEU A 70 22.12 15.03 -3.90
CA LEU A 70 20.99 15.94 -4.02
C LEU A 70 21.42 17.24 -4.69
N THR A 71 20.65 17.69 -5.66
CA THR A 71 20.83 18.99 -6.32
C THR A 71 20.22 20.13 -5.51
N ARG A 72 19.45 19.82 -4.45
CA ARG A 72 18.72 20.77 -3.61
C ARG A 72 18.81 20.39 -2.13
N PRO A 73 18.64 21.35 -1.20
CA PRO A 73 18.55 21.04 0.22
C PRO A 73 17.40 20.10 0.54
N ARG A 74 17.55 19.26 1.57
CA ARG A 74 16.46 18.40 2.05
C ARG A 74 15.33 19.23 2.64
N HIS A 75 14.09 18.80 2.39
CA HIS A 75 12.93 19.34 3.08
C HIS A 75 12.94 18.94 4.56
N PRO A 76 12.60 19.87 5.48
CA PRO A 76 12.63 19.60 6.92
C PRO A 76 11.48 18.69 7.37
N THR A 77 10.37 18.67 6.62
CA THR A 77 9.18 17.87 6.93
C THR A 77 9.27 16.52 6.22
N PRO A 78 9.35 15.38 6.93
CA PRO A 78 9.32 14.06 6.33
C PRO A 78 7.95 13.75 5.72
N LEU A 79 7.95 12.90 4.69
CA LEU A 79 6.76 12.45 3.98
C LEU A 79 6.53 10.96 4.26
N LEU A 80 5.39 10.62 4.87
CA LEU A 80 4.95 9.25 5.07
C LEU A 80 4.01 8.82 3.94
N LEU A 81 4.42 7.84 3.14
CA LEU A 81 3.58 7.18 2.16
C LEU A 81 2.87 5.98 2.80
N VAL A 82 1.55 6.08 2.93
CA VAL A 82 0.66 5.02 3.42
C VAL A 82 0.05 4.32 2.21
N TYR A 83 0.54 3.11 1.94
CA TYR A 83 0.16 2.36 0.75
C TYR A 83 -1.14 1.55 0.96
N ALA A 84 -1.69 1.01 -0.13
CA ALA A 84 -2.85 0.14 -0.11
C ALA A 84 -2.57 -1.21 0.58
N LEU A 85 -3.57 -1.78 1.26
CA LEU A 85 -3.48 -3.09 1.92
C LEU A 85 -3.48 -4.29 0.94
N ILE A 86 -3.97 -4.09 -0.29
CA ILE A 86 -4.23 -5.18 -1.24
C ILE A 86 -3.00 -5.44 -2.14
N ASN A 87 -2.30 -4.37 -2.53
CA ASN A 87 -1.19 -4.47 -3.47
C ASN A 87 0.15 -4.43 -2.74
N LYS A 88 1.23 -4.81 -3.44
CA LYS A 88 2.59 -4.54 -2.98
C LYS A 88 2.99 -3.10 -3.33
N PRO A 89 3.81 -2.43 -2.50
CA PRO A 89 4.14 -1.02 -2.69
C PRO A 89 5.13 -0.75 -3.83
N TYR A 90 5.66 -1.79 -4.50
CA TYR A 90 6.60 -1.62 -5.63
C TYR A 90 6.02 -0.82 -6.80
N ILE A 91 4.71 -0.59 -6.86
CA ILE A 91 4.12 0.28 -7.90
C ILE A 91 4.68 1.71 -7.86
N PHE A 92 5.10 2.16 -6.68
CA PHE A 92 5.74 3.46 -6.50
C PHE A 92 7.25 3.42 -6.73
N ASP A 93 7.82 2.23 -6.91
CA ASP A 93 9.26 1.99 -7.11
C ASP A 93 9.50 0.90 -8.17
N LEU A 94 8.99 1.13 -9.38
CA LEU A 94 9.00 0.14 -10.46
C LEU A 94 10.40 -0.06 -11.04
N ARG A 95 10.97 0.97 -11.64
CA ARG A 95 12.29 0.93 -12.29
C ARG A 95 13.01 2.26 -12.10
N PRO A 96 14.36 2.28 -12.19
CA PRO A 96 15.13 3.51 -12.26
C PRO A 96 14.59 4.43 -13.36
N GLY A 97 14.37 5.71 -13.05
CA GLY A 97 13.77 6.71 -13.93
C GLY A 97 12.25 6.61 -14.11
N ARG A 98 11.60 5.58 -13.55
CA ARG A 98 10.14 5.39 -13.50
C ARG A 98 9.65 5.05 -12.09
N SER A 99 10.37 5.55 -11.08
CA SER A 99 10.04 5.40 -9.67
C SER A 99 9.61 6.76 -9.12
N PHE A 100 8.40 6.80 -8.59
CA PHE A 100 7.90 7.99 -7.89
C PHE A 100 8.72 8.22 -6.62
N ILE A 101 9.06 7.15 -5.90
CA ILE A 101 9.87 7.24 -4.70
C ILE A 101 11.26 7.80 -5.03
N GLU A 102 11.92 7.26 -6.06
CA GLU A 102 13.22 7.77 -6.54
C GLU A 102 13.14 9.26 -6.90
N PHE A 103 12.11 9.65 -7.65
CA PHE A 103 11.90 11.05 -8.03
C PHE A 103 11.78 11.94 -6.78
N MET A 104 10.94 11.56 -5.82
CA MET A 104 10.68 12.35 -4.61
C MET A 104 11.94 12.48 -3.74
N VAL A 105 12.69 11.39 -3.50
CA VAL A 105 13.92 11.49 -2.71
C VAL A 105 14.97 12.34 -3.40
N ASN A 106 15.08 12.27 -4.73
CA ASN A 106 16.00 13.11 -5.51
C ASN A 106 15.59 14.60 -5.53
N GLN A 107 14.31 14.92 -5.33
CA GLN A 107 13.84 16.30 -5.12
C GLN A 107 14.14 16.82 -3.70
N GLY A 108 14.64 15.98 -2.79
CA GLY A 108 15.02 16.37 -1.43
C GLY A 108 13.99 16.02 -0.35
N PHE A 109 12.96 15.23 -0.65
CA PHE A 109 12.02 14.76 0.38
C PHE A 109 12.64 13.65 1.25
N ASP A 110 12.47 13.74 2.58
CA ASP A 110 12.75 12.64 3.51
C ASP A 110 11.57 11.66 3.50
N LEU A 111 11.61 10.68 2.60
CA LEU A 111 10.47 9.81 2.29
C LEU A 111 10.51 8.50 3.09
N TYR A 112 9.38 8.18 3.68
CA TYR A 112 9.11 6.93 4.37
C TYR A 112 7.94 6.21 3.70
N LEU A 113 8.02 4.89 3.60
CA LEU A 113 6.96 4.04 3.06
C LEU A 113 6.55 3.02 4.12
N LEU A 114 5.25 2.96 4.40
CA LEU A 114 4.68 1.90 5.21
C LEU A 114 4.22 0.75 4.30
N ASP A 115 4.94 -0.38 4.38
CA ASP A 115 4.59 -1.65 3.76
C ASP A 115 3.88 -2.52 4.78
N TRP A 116 2.66 -2.96 4.48
CA TRP A 116 1.86 -3.77 5.41
C TRP A 116 2.27 -5.25 5.42
N GLY A 117 3.00 -5.69 4.41
CA GLY A 117 3.29 -7.10 4.17
C GLY A 117 2.09 -7.88 3.64
N ALA A 118 2.30 -9.17 3.38
CA ALA A 118 1.25 -10.07 2.90
C ALA A 118 0.54 -10.74 4.08
N PRO A 119 -0.81 -10.68 4.18
CA PRO A 119 -1.51 -11.28 5.31
C PRO A 119 -1.30 -12.80 5.38
N GLY A 120 -1.17 -13.32 6.60
CA GLY A 120 -1.05 -14.75 6.90
C GLY A 120 -2.16 -15.26 7.84
N PRO A 121 -2.25 -16.57 8.09
CA PRO A 121 -3.25 -17.15 8.98
C PRO A 121 -3.32 -16.53 10.39
N GLU A 122 -2.17 -16.05 10.90
CA GLU A 122 -2.04 -15.39 12.19
C GLU A 122 -2.66 -13.98 12.23
N ASP A 123 -2.93 -13.36 11.08
CA ASP A 123 -3.52 -12.02 10.99
C ASP A 123 -5.06 -12.07 10.99
N ARG A 124 -5.67 -13.25 11.16
CA ARG A 124 -7.12 -13.45 11.07
C ARG A 124 -7.94 -12.57 12.03
N SER A 125 -7.35 -12.20 13.17
CA SER A 125 -8.01 -11.33 14.16
C SER A 125 -7.75 -9.85 13.94
N ILE A 126 -6.90 -9.46 12.97
CA ILE A 126 -6.65 -8.05 12.66
C ILE A 126 -7.87 -7.45 11.98
N ARG A 127 -8.38 -6.37 12.55
CA ARG A 127 -9.50 -5.60 12.04
C ARG A 127 -8.98 -4.40 11.24
N PHE A 128 -9.85 -3.84 10.41
CA PHE A 128 -9.49 -2.68 9.59
C PHE A 128 -9.10 -1.46 10.45
N ASP A 129 -9.77 -1.27 11.58
CA ASP A 129 -9.50 -0.18 12.53
C ASP A 129 -8.16 -0.32 13.25
N ASP A 130 -7.62 -1.54 13.42
CA ASP A 130 -6.30 -1.77 14.04
C ASP A 130 -5.17 -1.13 13.21
N TYR A 131 -5.31 -1.10 11.88
CA TYR A 131 -4.32 -0.46 11.01
C TYR A 131 -4.21 1.05 11.28
N ALA A 132 -5.34 1.73 11.45
CA ALA A 132 -5.38 3.17 11.67
C ALA A 132 -5.11 3.56 13.13
N SER A 133 -5.53 2.72 14.11
CA SER A 133 -5.46 3.01 15.54
C SER A 133 -4.24 2.44 16.27
N ASP A 134 -3.61 1.38 15.75
CA ASP A 134 -2.44 0.77 16.40
C ASP A 134 -1.18 0.86 15.53
N TYR A 135 -1.26 0.39 14.27
CA TYR A 135 -0.07 0.29 13.42
C TYR A 135 0.43 1.67 12.94
N LEU A 136 -0.46 2.47 12.35
CA LEU A 136 -0.09 3.76 11.76
C LEU A 136 0.47 4.76 12.80
N PRO A 137 -0.10 4.92 14.01
CA PRO A 137 0.48 5.77 15.05
C PRO A 137 1.85 5.30 15.55
N ARG A 138 2.11 3.99 15.59
CA ARG A 138 3.43 3.45 15.92
C ARG A 138 4.45 3.79 14.83
N ALA A 139 4.09 3.63 13.57
CA ALA A 139 4.92 3.99 12.43
C ALA A 139 5.24 5.49 12.42
N VAL A 140 4.24 6.36 12.62
CA VAL A 140 4.42 7.83 12.70
C VAL A 140 5.37 8.21 13.83
N ARG A 141 5.17 7.67 15.04
CA ARG A 141 6.07 7.93 16.18
C ARG A 141 7.51 7.54 15.89
N LYS A 142 7.71 6.38 15.24
CA LYS A 142 9.06 5.91 14.89
C LYS A 142 9.68 6.77 13.79
N MET A 143 8.92 7.17 12.77
CA MET A 143 9.36 8.11 11.75
C MET A 143 9.81 9.44 12.36
N LEU A 144 8.98 10.09 13.19
CA LEU A 144 9.33 11.36 13.83
C LEU A 144 10.58 11.26 14.70
N ARG A 145 10.75 10.13 15.41
CA ARG A 145 11.96 9.87 16.20
C ARG A 145 13.21 9.73 15.33
N VAL A 146 13.10 9.08 14.18
CA VAL A 146 14.23 8.84 13.25
C VAL A 146 14.58 10.11 12.46
N SER A 147 13.58 10.88 12.03
CA SER A 147 13.79 12.12 11.30
C SER A 147 14.20 13.29 12.20
N GLY A 148 13.83 13.25 13.49
CA GLY A 148 13.99 14.38 14.40
C GLY A 148 13.05 15.56 14.11
N ALA A 149 12.12 15.38 13.17
CA ALA A 149 11.19 16.42 12.76
C ALA A 149 10.10 16.64 13.80
N ARG A 150 9.61 17.88 13.91
CA ARG A 150 8.50 18.25 14.81
C ARG A 150 7.13 17.96 14.21
N GLU A 151 7.06 17.90 12.89
CA GLU A 151 5.86 17.73 12.09
C GLU A 151 6.15 16.82 10.90
N PHE A 152 5.10 16.29 10.28
CA PHE A 152 5.22 15.42 9.11
C PHE A 152 4.09 15.66 8.11
N SER A 153 4.30 15.23 6.86
CA SER A 153 3.24 15.16 5.84
C SER A 153 2.90 13.70 5.58
N MET A 154 1.64 13.41 5.25
CA MET A 154 1.17 12.07 4.93
C MET A 154 0.58 12.04 3.53
N LEU A 155 0.98 11.06 2.73
CA LEU A 155 0.38 10.75 1.44
C LEU A 155 -0.26 9.36 1.54
N GLY A 156 -1.57 9.29 1.35
CA GLY A 156 -2.28 8.03 1.24
C GLY A 156 -2.64 7.70 -0.20
N TYR A 157 -2.53 6.42 -0.56
CA TYR A 157 -2.88 5.92 -1.89
C TYR A 157 -3.94 4.82 -1.83
N CYS A 158 -5.01 4.94 -2.63
CA CYS A 158 -6.13 4.00 -2.63
C CYS A 158 -6.69 3.81 -1.20
N ILE A 159 -6.86 2.58 -0.71
CA ILE A 159 -7.31 2.32 0.68
C ILE A 159 -6.35 2.88 1.75
N GLY A 160 -5.08 3.11 1.40
CA GLY A 160 -4.13 3.82 2.26
C GLY A 160 -4.52 5.29 2.49
N ALA A 161 -5.23 5.91 1.54
CA ALA A 161 -5.82 7.24 1.69
C ALA A 161 -6.99 7.25 2.67
N THR A 162 -7.81 6.19 2.67
CA THR A 162 -8.85 6.00 3.68
C THR A 162 -8.23 5.86 5.07
N LEU A 163 -7.18 5.05 5.23
CA LEU A 163 -6.45 4.89 6.50
C LEU A 163 -5.79 6.20 6.96
N ALA A 164 -5.17 6.94 6.03
CA ALA A 164 -4.57 8.25 6.31
C ALA A 164 -5.61 9.27 6.79
N THR A 165 -6.80 9.25 6.18
CA THR A 165 -7.94 10.11 6.58
C THR A 165 -8.47 9.71 7.96
N LEU A 166 -8.63 8.41 8.22
CA LEU A 166 -9.02 7.90 9.54
C LEU A 166 -8.01 8.31 10.62
N TYR A 167 -6.72 8.18 10.34
CA TYR A 167 -5.67 8.62 11.25
C TYR A 167 -5.77 10.11 11.55
N ALA A 168 -5.95 10.96 10.54
CA ALA A 168 -6.08 12.40 10.74
C ALA A 168 -7.31 12.74 11.62
N ALA A 169 -8.41 12.02 11.46
CA ALA A 169 -9.62 12.19 12.26
C ALA A 169 -9.47 11.68 13.70
N LEU A 170 -8.80 10.52 13.90
CA LEU A 170 -8.61 9.91 15.22
C LEU A 170 -7.55 10.63 16.06
N TYR A 171 -6.58 11.28 15.42
CA TYR A 171 -5.45 11.95 16.08
C TYR A 171 -5.34 13.43 15.68
N PRO A 172 -6.34 14.28 16.02
CA PRO A 172 -6.35 15.69 15.63
C PRO A 172 -5.20 16.51 16.25
N GLN A 173 -4.56 15.99 17.30
CA GLN A 173 -3.38 16.60 17.95
C GLN A 173 -2.05 16.08 17.41
N ALA A 174 -2.06 15.12 16.48
CA ALA A 174 -0.84 14.70 15.82
C ALA A 174 -0.26 15.87 15.01
N PRO A 175 1.08 16.02 14.91
CA PRO A 175 1.69 17.12 14.18
C PRO A 175 1.70 16.85 12.66
N LEU A 176 0.52 16.54 12.11
CA LEU A 176 0.28 16.31 10.70
C LEU A 176 0.10 17.66 10.00
N ARG A 177 1.09 18.06 9.21
CA ARG A 177 1.11 19.33 8.51
C ARG A 177 0.26 19.32 7.24
N ASN A 178 0.40 18.27 6.43
CA ASN A 178 -0.30 18.12 5.17
C ASN A 178 -0.82 16.68 5.03
N LEU A 179 -2.05 16.55 4.53
CA LEU A 179 -2.66 15.28 4.14
C LEU A 179 -2.90 15.29 2.63
N ILE A 180 -2.26 14.36 1.91
CA ILE A 180 -2.35 14.22 0.45
C ILE A 180 -3.06 12.90 0.16
N LEU A 181 -4.14 12.95 -0.60
CA LEU A 181 -4.99 11.79 -0.88
C LEU A 181 -4.97 11.50 -2.38
N LEU A 182 -4.40 10.37 -2.77
CA LEU A 182 -4.37 9.91 -4.15
C LEU A 182 -5.35 8.74 -4.32
N THR A 183 -6.25 8.86 -5.29
CA THR A 183 -7.24 7.84 -5.68
C THR A 183 -8.03 7.29 -4.48
N ALA A 184 -8.45 8.17 -3.58
CA ALA A 184 -8.98 7.81 -2.27
C ALA A 184 -10.45 7.37 -2.30
N PRO A 185 -10.78 6.14 -1.88
CA PRO A 185 -12.15 5.76 -1.57
C PRO A 185 -12.57 6.33 -0.23
N LEU A 186 -13.37 7.40 -0.25
CA LEU A 186 -13.93 8.01 0.96
C LEU A 186 -15.45 7.93 1.00
N ASP A 187 -16.12 8.00 -0.15
CA ASP A 187 -17.57 7.87 -0.26
C ASP A 187 -17.93 6.58 -0.99
N PHE A 188 -18.66 5.72 -0.28
CA PHE A 188 -19.16 4.44 -0.77
C PHE A 188 -20.68 4.45 -1.03
N SER A 189 -21.35 5.58 -0.80
CA SER A 189 -22.82 5.69 -0.93
C SER A 189 -23.30 5.40 -2.37
N GLY A 190 -22.48 5.73 -3.38
CA GLY A 190 -22.74 5.50 -4.81
C GLY A 190 -22.31 4.14 -5.37
N ALA A 191 -21.80 3.21 -4.57
CA ALA A 191 -21.15 1.97 -5.05
C ALA A 191 -22.07 0.96 -5.78
N ARG A 192 -23.37 1.26 -5.93
CA ARG A 192 -24.32 0.42 -6.69
C ARG A 192 -24.34 0.71 -8.19
N THR A 193 -23.75 1.82 -8.64
CA THR A 193 -23.64 2.17 -10.06
C THR A 193 -22.19 1.99 -10.46
N ALA A 194 -21.93 1.25 -11.55
CA ALA A 194 -20.64 0.66 -11.94
C ALA A 194 -19.47 1.64 -12.21
N CYS A 195 -19.54 2.90 -11.76
CA CYS A 195 -18.49 3.89 -11.89
C CYS A 195 -17.94 4.29 -10.51
N LEU A 196 -17.13 3.41 -9.92
CA LEU A 196 -16.37 3.68 -8.69
C LEU A 196 -15.50 4.94 -8.81
N ALA A 197 -15.06 5.29 -10.02
CA ALA A 197 -14.23 6.47 -10.26
C ALA A 197 -14.96 7.82 -10.04
N CYS A 198 -16.29 7.87 -10.22
CA CYS A 198 -17.03 9.14 -10.18
C CYS A 198 -17.34 9.65 -8.76
N GLY A 199 -17.36 8.78 -7.74
CA GLY A 199 -17.55 9.19 -6.35
C GLY A 199 -16.24 9.47 -5.59
N TRP A 200 -15.12 8.92 -6.06
CA TRP A 200 -13.84 8.91 -5.32
C TRP A 200 -13.01 10.18 -5.54
N THR A 201 -13.29 10.94 -6.60
CA THR A 201 -12.66 12.24 -6.89
C THR A 201 -13.47 13.43 -6.38
N SER A 202 -14.63 13.20 -5.77
CA SER A 202 -15.54 14.24 -5.27
C SER A 202 -15.04 14.99 -4.03
N VAL A 203 -13.78 14.84 -3.61
CA VAL A 203 -13.12 15.75 -2.63
C VAL A 203 -12.76 17.07 -3.33
N LEU A 204 -13.72 17.63 -4.05
CA LEU A 204 -13.61 18.94 -4.65
C LEU A 204 -14.29 19.91 -3.67
N TRP A 205 -13.49 20.79 -3.09
CA TRP A 205 -13.87 21.99 -2.32
C TRP A 205 -14.23 21.81 -0.85
N MET A 206 -13.21 21.67 0.01
CA MET A 206 -13.31 22.20 1.37
C MET A 206 -11.99 22.83 1.84
N TRP A 207 -11.52 23.81 1.08
CA TRP A 207 -10.73 24.92 1.60
C TRP A 207 -11.63 26.15 1.61
N THR A 208 -12.13 26.55 2.78
CA THR A 208 -12.55 27.94 3.02
C THR A 208 -12.52 28.21 4.52
N LYS A 209 -11.56 29.07 4.90
CA LYS A 209 -11.51 29.93 6.10
C LYS A 209 -11.49 29.16 7.44
N TRP A 210 -10.48 29.28 8.29
CA TRP A 210 -9.79 30.47 8.80
C TRP A 210 -8.33 30.18 9.11
#